data_AF-A0A8T5MA60-F1
#
_entry.id   AF-A0A8T5MA60-F1
#
_cell.length_a   1.000
_cell.length_b   1.000
_cell.length_c   1.000
_cell.angle_alpha   90.00
_cell.angle_beta   90.00
_cell.angle_gamma   90.00
#
_symmetry.space_group_name_H-M   'P 1'
#
loop_
_entity.id
_entity.type
_entity.pdbx_description
1 polymer ?
#
loop_
_entity_poly.entity_id
_entity_poly.type
_entity_poly.pdbx_seq_one_letter_code
_entity_poly.pdbx_strand_id
1 'polypeptide(L)' 'RLKGNRGALILDSSLDVIRKVGPREVAKGVKGSRTKVAAIVLEGTATSSIIRLCDEQGIPYLAATNFASVSGARVELVGL' A
#
# COMPACT_ATOMS: atom_id res chain seq x y z
N ARG A 1 -14.13 -4.39 6.97
CA ARG A 1 -13.95 -5.29 5.80
C ARG A 1 -13.47 -4.46 4.61
N LEU A 2 -12.39 -4.86 3.94
CA LEU A 2 -11.93 -4.26 2.68
C LEU A 2 -12.80 -4.72 1.49
N LYS A 3 -13.23 -5.99 1.50
CA LYS A 3 -13.98 -6.64 0.41
C LYS A 3 -15.19 -5.82 -0.08
N GLY A 4 -15.15 -5.36 -1.33
CA GLY A 4 -16.21 -4.63 -2.04
C GLY A 4 -16.05 -3.11 -2.09
N ASN A 5 -15.01 -2.53 -1.48
CA ASN A 5 -14.86 -1.07 -1.39
C ASN A 5 -13.77 -0.51 -2.31
N ARG A 6 -13.05 -1.37 -3.07
CA ARG A 6 -11.91 -1.00 -3.93
C ARG A 6 -11.00 0.01 -3.24
N GLY A 7 -10.71 -0.22 -1.96
CA GLY A 7 -10.00 0.72 -1.11
C GLY A 7 -8.58 0.27 -0.78
N ALA A 8 -7.85 1.14 -0.11
CA ALA A 8 -6.58 0.82 0.50
C ALA A 8 -6.59 1.14 1.99
N LEU A 9 -5.95 0.29 2.78
CA LEU A 9 -5.62 0.54 4.17
C LEU A 9 -4.14 0.87 4.26
N ILE A 10 -3.84 1.91 5.01
CA ILE A 10 -2.49 2.30 5.40
C ILE A 10 -2.33 1.88 6.85
N LEU A 11 -1.30 1.09 7.12
CA LEU A 11 -1.03 0.49 8.43
C LEU A 11 0.27 1.04 9.00
N ASP A 12 0.34 1.16 10.32
CA ASP A 12 1.58 1.42 11.04
C ASP A 12 2.30 0.13 11.45
N SER A 13 3.38 0.26 12.22
CA SER A 13 4.19 -0.86 12.71
C SER A 13 3.46 -1.81 13.66
N SER A 14 2.37 -1.38 14.29
CA SER A 14 1.51 -2.22 15.13
C SER A 14 0.44 -2.93 14.32
N LEU A 15 0.43 -2.75 12.99
CA LEU A 15 -0.60 -3.20 12.06
C LEU A 15 -1.97 -2.54 12.32
N ASP A 16 -1.98 -1.39 12.99
CA ASP A 16 -3.19 -0.60 13.20
C ASP A 16 -3.51 0.21 11.95
N VAL A 17 -4.80 0.31 11.62
CA VAL A 17 -5.28 1.11 10.49
C VAL A 17 -5.20 2.59 10.84
N ILE A 18 -4.15 3.25 10.38
CA ILE A 18 -4.00 4.70 10.54
C ILE A 18 -4.82 5.49 9.52
N ARG A 19 -5.12 4.87 8.36
CA ARG A 19 -5.98 5.51 7.35
C ARG A 19 -6.62 4.50 6.40
N LYS A 20 -7.86 4.79 6.00
CA LYS A 20 -8.52 4.16 4.85
C LYS A 20 -8.69 5.20 3.75
N VAL A 21 -8.26 4.87 2.54
CA VAL A 21 -8.28 5.78 1.38
C VAL A 21 -8.73 5.06 0.12
N GLY A 22 -9.14 5.81 -0.90
CA GLY A 22 -9.28 5.24 -2.24
C GLY A 22 -7.91 4.91 -2.88
N PRO A 23 -7.85 4.03 -3.90
CA PRO A 23 -6.59 3.63 -4.53
C PRO A 23 -5.84 4.82 -5.15
N ARG A 24 -6.58 5.80 -5.67
CA ARG A 24 -6.03 7.04 -6.24
C ARG A 24 -5.43 7.97 -5.18
N GLU A 25 -5.83 7.82 -3.92
CA GLU A 25 -5.40 8.67 -2.81
C GLU A 25 -4.28 8.04 -1.99
N VAL A 26 -3.85 6.81 -2.27
CA VAL A 26 -2.78 6.11 -1.55
C VAL A 26 -1.52 6.95 -1.47
N ALA A 27 -1.06 7.51 -2.60
CA ALA A 27 0.15 8.34 -2.63
C ALA A 27 0.06 9.55 -1.72
N LYS A 28 -1.09 10.25 -1.73
CA LYS A 28 -1.35 11.40 -0.86
C LYS A 28 -1.46 10.96 0.60
N GLY A 29 -2.09 9.82 0.85
CA GLY A 29 -2.27 9.24 2.17
C GLY A 29 -0.95 8.88 2.84
N VAL A 30 -0.03 8.26 2.08
CA VAL A 30 1.30 7.87 2.54
C VAL A 30 2.18 9.11 2.78
N LYS A 31 2.32 9.98 1.78
CA LYS A 31 3.20 11.16 1.87
C LYS A 31 2.76 12.16 2.94
N GLY A 32 1.46 12.23 3.21
CA GLY A 32 0.89 13.09 4.25
C GLY A 32 0.80 12.43 5.63
N SER A 33 1.25 11.18 5.78
CA SER A 33 1.20 10.49 7.05
C SER A 33 2.24 11.06 8.01
N ARG A 34 1.82 11.40 9.24
CA ARG A 34 2.72 11.75 10.34
C ARG A 34 3.29 10.51 11.05
N THR A 35 2.65 9.35 10.84
CA THR A 35 3.07 8.06 11.37
C THR A 35 3.82 7.30 10.29
N LYS A 36 4.89 6.60 10.67
CA LYS A 36 5.63 5.74 9.76
C LYS A 36 4.69 4.63 9.25
N VAL A 37 4.55 4.56 7.92
CA VAL A 37 3.76 3.51 7.27
C VAL A 37 4.59 2.24 7.21
N ALA A 38 4.07 1.14 7.76
CA ALA A 38 4.73 -0.16 7.71
C ALA A 38 4.14 -1.08 6.64
N ALA A 39 2.86 -0.92 6.32
CA ALA A 39 2.24 -1.73 5.27
C ALA A 39 1.10 -0.97 4.58
N ILE A 40 0.85 -1.36 3.32
CA ILE A 40 -0.32 -0.94 2.56
C ILE A 40 -1.07 -2.20 2.15
N VAL A 41 -2.38 -2.22 2.36
CA VAL A 41 -3.27 -3.29 1.92
C VAL A 41 -4.23 -2.72 0.89
N LEU A 42 -4.18 -3.21 -0.35
CA LEU A 42 -4.97 -2.70 -1.48
C LEU A 42 -5.90 -3.80 -2.01
N GLU A 43 -7.19 -3.48 -2.13
CA GLU A 43 -8.12 -4.34 -2.83
C GLU A 43 -8.08 -4.04 -4.33
N GLY A 44 -7.43 -4.91 -5.11
CA GLY A 44 -7.23 -4.75 -6.56
C GLY A 44 -5.76 -4.84 -6.97
N THR A 45 -5.42 -4.20 -8.09
CA THR A 45 -4.07 -4.23 -8.65
C THR A 45 -3.18 -3.16 -8.05
N ALA A 46 -2.10 -3.58 -7.40
CA ALA A 46 -0.98 -2.72 -7.06
C ALA A 46 -0.24 -2.31 -8.35
N THR A 47 -0.41 -1.06 -8.77
CA THR A 47 0.25 -0.54 -9.98
C THR A 47 1.74 -0.30 -9.74
N SER A 48 2.52 -0.23 -10.81
CA SER A 48 3.96 0.04 -10.71
C SER A 48 4.27 1.35 -9.97
N SER A 49 3.39 2.36 -10.07
CA SER A 49 3.51 3.61 -9.31
C SER A 49 3.35 3.42 -7.81
N ILE A 50 2.44 2.53 -7.36
CA ILE A 50 2.24 2.23 -5.94
C ILE A 50 3.43 1.41 -5.41
N ILE A 51 3.92 0.44 -6.19
CA ILE A 51 5.10 -0.36 -5.84
C ILE A 51 6.32 0.55 -5.64
N ARG A 52 6.60 1.44 -6.62
CA ARG A 52 7.69 2.41 -6.53
C ARG A 52 7.52 3.39 -5.36
N LEU A 53 6.30 3.85 -5.10
CA LEU A 53 6.01 4.69 -3.94
C LEU A 53 6.41 3.96 -2.64
N CYS A 54 6.11 2.67 -2.51
CA CYS A 54 6.51 1.90 -1.33
C CYS A 54 8.03 1.86 -1.19
N ASP A 55 8.74 1.59 -2.29
CA ASP A 55 10.21 1.62 -2.31
C ASP A 55 10.80 2.98 -1.94
N GLU A 56 10.27 4.06 -2.53
CA GLU A 56 10.73 5.43 -2.28
C GLU A 56 10.49 5.86 -0.83
N GLN A 57 9.39 5.41 -0.23
CA GLN A 57 9.01 5.76 1.14
C GLN A 57 9.55 4.77 2.17
N GLY A 58 10.27 3.73 1.74
CA GLY A 58 10.81 2.69 2.63
C GLY A 58 9.73 1.87 3.32
N ILE A 59 8.60 1.65 2.66
CA ILE A 59 7.50 0.82 3.15
C ILE A 59 7.85 -0.64 2.84
N PRO A 60 7.95 -1.51 3.86
CA PRO A 60 8.41 -2.88 3.65
C PRO A 60 7.37 -3.79 3.01
N TYR A 61 6.07 -3.59 3.26
CA TYR A 61 5.03 -4.52 2.82
C TYR A 61 3.93 -3.86 1.99
N LEU A 62 3.59 -4.49 0.85
CA LEU A 62 2.44 -4.14 0.02
C LEU A 62 1.61 -5.38 -0.27
N ALA A 63 0.44 -5.46 0.35
CA ALA A 63 -0.51 -6.53 0.13
C ALA A 63 -1.55 -6.13 -0.93
N ALA A 64 -1.76 -6.98 -1.93
CA ALA A 64 -2.75 -6.74 -2.98
C ALA A 64 -3.24 -8.05 -3.63
N THR A 65 -4.40 -8.01 -4.29
CA THR A 65 -4.92 -9.20 -5.01
C THR A 65 -4.16 -9.44 -6.32
N ASN A 66 -3.62 -8.38 -6.93
CA ASN A 66 -2.83 -8.45 -8.16
C ASN A 66 -1.68 -7.44 -8.09
N PHE A 67 -0.63 -7.69 -8.85
CA PHE A 67 0.53 -6.80 -8.95
C PHE A 67 0.86 -6.52 -10.40
N ALA A 68 1.19 -5.28 -10.72
CA ALA A 68 1.85 -4.96 -11.97
C ALA A 68 3.28 -5.51 -11.95
N SER A 69 3.78 -5.94 -13.10
CA SER A 69 5.18 -6.35 -13.23
C SER A 69 6.10 -5.14 -13.02
N VAL A 70 7.06 -5.28 -12.10
CA VAL A 70 8.08 -4.27 -11.80
C VAL A 70 9.40 -5.00 -11.60
N SER A 71 10.45 -4.57 -12.30
CA SER A 71 11.81 -5.03 -12.05
C SER A 71 12.41 -4.30 -10.84
N GLY A 72 13.11 -5.05 -9.98
CA GLY A 72 13.89 -4.48 -8.88
C GLY A 72 13.07 -3.87 -7.73
N ALA A 73 11.81 -4.30 -7.54
CA ALA A 73 11.02 -3.88 -6.39
C ALA A 73 11.72 -4.31 -5.07
N ARG A 74 11.81 -3.39 -4.10
CA ARG A 74 12.40 -3.66 -2.77
C ARG A 74 11.32 -3.98 -1.73
N VAL A 75 10.11 -3.46 -1.93
CA VAL A 75 8.92 -3.76 -1.16
C VAL A 75 8.53 -5.23 -1.35
N GLU A 76 8.15 -5.89 -0.27
CA GLU A 76 7.65 -7.25 -0.28
C GLU A 76 6.18 -7.25 -0.73
N LEU A 77 5.89 -7.97 -1.82
CA LEU A 77 4.57 -8.09 -2.43
C LEU A 77 3.84 -9.30 -1.84
N VAL A 78 2.72 -9.06 -1.15
CA VAL A 78 1.96 -10.10 -0.44
C VAL A 78 0.59 -10.32 -1.11
N GLY A 79 0.39 -11.49 -1.72
CA GLY A 79 -0.89 -11.84 -2.33
C GLY A 79 -2.03 -12.00 -1.31
N LEU A 80 -3.23 -11.52 -1.65
CA LEU A 80 -4.47 -11.61 -0.85
C LEU A 80 -5.55 -12.49 -1.49
#